data_AF-Q0IPF4-F1
#
_entry.id   AF-Q0IPF4-F1
#
_cell.length_a   1.000
_cell.length_b   1.000
_cell.length_c   1.000
_cell.angle_alpha   90.00
_cell.angle_beta   90.00
_cell.angle_gamma   90.00
#
_symmetry.space_group_name_H-M   'P 1'
#
loop_
_entity.id
_entity.type
_entity.pdbx_description
1 polymer ?
#
loop_
_entity_poly.entity_id
_entity_poly.type
_entity_poly.pdbx_seq_one_letter_code
_entity_poly.pdbx_strand_id
1 'polypeptide(L)' 'MSYMRGDLLTRTRKLVKGMAKPAPAWLKAMEQAPPPTFPRTDGKIKKIELPEDVYVKRFFKKHPDSLYHDAIK' A
#
# COMPACT_ATOMS: atom_id res chain seq x y z
N MET A 1 -21.96 -16.81 15.44
CA MET A 1 -20.69 -16.09 15.21
C MET A 1 -19.81 -16.91 14.27
N SER A 2 -19.41 -16.39 13.11
CA SER A 2 -18.50 -17.12 12.21
C SER A 2 -17.04 -16.97 12.66
N TYR A 3 -16.37 -18.09 12.92
CA TYR A 3 -14.94 -18.16 13.20
C TYR A 3 -14.07 -17.71 12.02
N MET A 4 -14.64 -17.74 10.81
CA MET A 4 -13.93 -17.52 9.54
C MET A 4 -14.09 -16.10 8.97
N ARG A 5 -14.87 -15.23 9.62
CA ARG A 5 -15.11 -13.85 9.16
C ARG A 5 -14.11 -12.87 9.80
N GLY A 6 -13.43 -12.07 8.98
CA GLY A 6 -12.45 -11.06 9.39
C GLY A 6 -11.14 -11.12 8.60
N ASP A 7 -10.12 -10.41 9.07
CA ASP A 7 -8.72 -10.48 8.66
C ASP A 7 -7.99 -11.71 9.24
N LEU A 8 -6.76 -11.97 8.78
CA LEU A 8 -5.99 -13.16 9.17
C LEU A 8 -5.74 -13.22 10.69
N LEU A 9 -5.40 -12.09 11.31
CA LEU A 9 -5.06 -12.02 12.74
C LEU A 9 -6.29 -12.29 13.61
N THR A 10 -7.44 -11.69 13.29
CA THR A 10 -8.68 -11.96 14.05
C THR A 10 -9.19 -13.40 13.88
N ARG A 11 -9.04 -13.99 12.69
CA ARG A 11 -9.41 -15.41 12.46
C ARG A 11 -8.54 -16.36 13.28
N THR A 12 -7.22 -16.18 13.21
CA THR A 12 -6.28 -17.06 13.93
C THR A 12 -6.45 -16.94 15.44
N ARG A 13 -6.64 -15.72 15.96
CA ARG A 13 -6.97 -15.52 17.39
C ARG A 13 -8.24 -16.26 17.81
N LYS A 14 -9.32 -16.21 17.02
CA LYS A 14 -10.57 -16.93 17.31
C LYS A 14 -10.39 -18.44 17.31
N LEU A 15 -9.61 -18.99 16.37
CA LEU A 15 -9.35 -20.43 16.27
C LEU A 15 -8.49 -20.96 17.41
N VAL A 16 -7.44 -20.21 17.79
CA VAL A 16 -6.59 -20.55 18.93
C VAL A 16 -7.37 -20.45 20.24
N LYS A 17 -8.18 -19.40 20.41
CA LYS A 17 -9.07 -19.25 21.58
C LYS A 17 -10.11 -20.36 21.68
N GLY A 18 -10.61 -20.82 20.54
CA GLY A 18 -11.56 -21.94 20.44
C GLY A 18 -10.90 -23.33 20.54
N MET A 19 -9.59 -23.41 20.80
CA MET A 19 -8.80 -24.66 20.85
C MET A 19 -8.88 -25.50 19.56
N ALA A 20 -9.34 -24.92 18.45
CA ALA A 20 -9.48 -25.60 17.17
C ALA A 20 -8.12 -25.75 16.46
N LYS A 21 -7.15 -24.90 16.79
CA LYS A 21 -5.77 -24.96 16.29
C LYS A 21 -4.77 -24.58 17.40
N PRO A 22 -3.57 -25.19 17.42
CA PRO A 22 -2.50 -24.74 18.30
C PRO A 22 -2.05 -23.31 17.92
N ALA A 23 -1.52 -22.58 18.91
CA ALA A 23 -0.99 -21.23 18.68
C ALA A 23 0.24 -21.30 17.75
N PRO A 24 0.21 -20.60 16.59
CA PRO A 24 1.37 -20.58 15.71
C PRO A 24 2.46 -19.69 16.28
N ALA A 25 3.72 -20.04 16.01
CA ALA A 25 4.89 -19.33 16.56
C ALA A 25 4.91 -17.82 16.28
N TRP A 26 4.35 -17.41 15.13
CA TRP A 26 4.31 -16.00 14.70
C TRP A 26 3.19 -15.18 15.36
N LEU A 27 2.19 -15.80 16.00
CA LEU A 27 1.02 -15.08 16.51
C LEU A 27 1.40 -14.02 17.54
N LYS A 28 2.26 -14.37 18.50
CA LYS A 28 2.71 -13.46 19.56
C LYS A 28 3.42 -12.23 19.00
N ALA A 29 4.30 -12.43 18.03
CA ALA A 29 5.02 -11.33 17.37
C ALA A 29 4.06 -10.40 16.64
N MET A 30 3.07 -10.97 15.94
CA MET A 30 2.10 -10.20 15.16
C MET A 30 1.07 -9.47 16.03
N GLU A 31 0.79 -9.96 17.23
CA GLU A 31 -0.02 -9.24 18.23
C GLU A 31 0.73 -8.07 18.87
N GLN A 32 2.04 -8.20 19.05
CA GLN A 32 2.89 -7.13 19.58
C GLN A 32 3.12 -6.02 18.54
N ALA A 33 3.28 -6.40 17.27
CA ALA A 33 3.49 -5.48 16.16
C ALA A 33 2.53 -5.81 14.99
N PRO A 34 1.26 -5.38 15.07
CA PRO A 34 0.32 -5.57 13.99
C PRO A 34 0.72 -4.74 12.76
N PRO A 35 0.34 -5.17 11.54
CA PRO A 35 0.59 -4.40 10.33
C PRO A 35 -0.12 -3.04 10.39
N PRO A 36 0.48 -1.98 9.82
CA PRO A 36 -0.12 -0.65 9.81
C PRO A 36 -1.41 -0.66 8.98
N THR A 37 -2.50 -0.17 9.56
CA THR A 37 -3.76 0.04 8.84
C THR A 37 -3.81 1.47 8.31
N PHE A 38 -3.86 1.62 6.99
CA PHE A 38 -4.11 2.92 6.36
C PHE A 38 -5.62 3.10 6.16
N PRO A 39 -6.15 4.33 6.27
CA PRO A 39 -7.54 4.59 5.93
C PRO A 39 -7.78 4.17 4.48
N ARG A 40 -8.82 3.38 4.25
CA ARG A 40 -9.20 2.95 2.89
C ARG A 40 -9.61 4.20 2.11
N THR A 41 -8.79 4.61 1.14
CA THR A 41 -9.15 5.72 0.26
C THR A 41 -10.15 5.22 -0.77
N ASP A 42 -11.42 5.61 -0.65
CA ASP A 42 -12.46 5.33 -1.65
C ASP A 42 -12.29 6.17 -2.94
N GLY A 43 -11.34 7.11 -2.94
CA GLY A 43 -11.08 8.04 -4.04
C GLY A 43 -10.12 7.52 -5.09
N LYS A 44 -10.27 8.03 -6.32
CA LYS A 44 -9.29 7.86 -7.41
C LYS A 44 -7.90 8.34 -6.94
N ILE A 45 -6.86 7.56 -7.22
CA ILE A 45 -5.48 7.95 -6.96
C ILE A 45 -5.21 9.26 -7.72
N LYS A 46 -4.83 10.31 -6.99
CA LYS A 46 -4.51 11.60 -7.59
C LYS A 46 -3.19 11.49 -8.33
N LYS A 47 -3.12 12.10 -9.52
CA LYS A 47 -1.86 12.27 -10.23
C LYS A 47 -0.95 13.16 -9.38
N ILE A 48 0.30 12.73 -9.20
CA ILE A 48 1.33 13.56 -8.58
C ILE A 48 1.75 14.61 -9.62
N GLU A 49 1.68 15.88 -9.25
CA GLU A 49 2.10 17.01 -10.08
C GLU A 49 3.06 17.88 -9.28
N LEU A 50 4.14 18.32 -9.93
CA LEU A 50 5.13 19.22 -9.36
C LEU A 50 4.91 20.63 -9.91
N PRO A 51 5.19 21.70 -9.14
CA PRO A 51 5.06 23.06 -9.65
C PRO A 51 5.98 23.33 -10.85
N GLU A 52 7.11 22.63 -10.94
CA GLU A 52 8.07 22.72 -12.05
C GLU A 52 7.55 22.10 -13.35
N ASP A 53 6.56 21.19 -13.29
CA ASP A 53 6.03 20.50 -14.47
C ASP A 53 5.50 21.47 -15.53
N VAL A 54 5.06 22.65 -15.13
CA VAL A 54 4.60 23.71 -16.05
C VAL A 54 5.74 24.17 -16.96
N TYR A 55 6.94 24.35 -16.42
CA TYR A 55 8.10 24.79 -17.18
C TYR A 55 8.68 23.67 -18.03
N VAL A 56 8.72 22.45 -17.51
CA VAL A 56 9.14 21.26 -18.26
C VAL A 56 8.26 21.05 -19.48
N LYS A 57 6.93 21.14 -19.33
CA LYS A 57 5.98 21.06 -20.46
C LYS A 57 6.20 22.16 -21.50
N ARG A 58 6.46 23.40 -21.05
CA ARG A 58 6.75 24.53 -21.95
C ARG A 58 8.09 24.34 -22.68
N PHE A 59 9.09 23.80 -22.01
CA PHE A 59 10.41 23.52 -22.58
C PHE A 59 10.31 22.48 -23.70
N PHE A 60 9.70 21.32 -23.44
CA PHE A 60 9.53 20.28 -24.46
C PHE A 60 8.62 20.72 -25.62
N LYS A 61 7.66 21.63 -25.38
CA LYS A 61 6.88 22.24 -26.46
C LYS A 61 7.72 23.12 -27.39
N LYS A 62 8.72 23.83 -26.85
CA LYS A 62 9.63 24.69 -27.62
C LYS A 62 10.74 23.89 -28.31
N HIS A 63 11.19 22.82 -27.67
CA HIS A 63 12.31 21.99 -28.13
C HIS A 63 11.89 20.51 -28.14
N PRO A 64 11.14 20.05 -29.14
CA PRO A 64 10.64 18.67 -29.18
C PRO A 64 11.77 17.64 -29.27
N ASP A 65 12.85 17.96 -29.97
CA ASP A 65 14.00 17.07 -30.16
C ASP A 65 14.76 16.79 -28.86
N SER A 66 14.66 17.70 -27.88
CA SER A 66 15.31 17.55 -26.57
C SER A 66 14.82 16.35 -25.78
N LEU A 67 13.62 15.84 -26.07
CA LEU A 67 13.05 14.65 -25.43
C LEU A 67 13.90 13.39 -25.68
N TYR A 68 14.62 13.34 -26.81
CA TYR A 68 15.45 12.19 -27.21
C TYR A 68 16.93 12.36 -26.81
N HIS A 69 17.30 13.53 -26.31
CA HIS A 69 18.66 13.86 -25.88
C HIS A 69 18.84 13.80 -24.37
N ASP A 70 17.78 13.46 -23.63
CA ASP A 70 17.86 13.33 -22.18
C ASP A 70 18.76 12.16 -21.79
N ALA A 71 19.67 12.39 -20.84
CA ALA A 71 20.67 11.41 -20.44
C ALA A 71 20.08 10.23 -19.65
N ILE A 72 18.85 10.40 -19.15
CA ILE A 72 18.11 9.44 -18.35
C ILE A 72 17.12 8.73 -19.28
N LYS A 73 17.36 7.44 -19.56
CA LYS A 73 16.43 6.55 -20.27
C LYS A 73 15.58 5.75 -19.31
#